data_AF-A0A9D7X5P6-F1
#
_entry.id   AF-A0A9D7X5P6-F1
#
_cell.length_a   1.000
_cell.length_b   1.000
_cell.length_c   1.000
_cell.angle_alpha   90.00
_cell.angle_beta   90.00
_cell.angle_gamma   90.00
#
_symmetry.space_group_name_H-M   'P 1'
#
loop_
_entity.id
_entity.type
_entity.pdbx_description
1 polymer ?
#
loop_
_entity_poly.entity_id
_entity_poly.type
_entity_poly.pdbx_seq_one_letter_code
_entity_poly.pdbx_strand_id
1 'polypeptide(L)'
;MTPFAKFNISSVSKKLNNINVKNSAANDKPFPCLVLLSNYRFTNRFVKIISNGDIQGGYTKMITSLIDFSFVRSLTASCYSIKSPPSYDPVSIFLLELFWYIDQH
;
A
#
# COMPACT_ATOMS: atom_id res chain seq x y z
N MET A 1 -12.16 9.22 -27.27
CA MET A 1 -12.16 8.48 -25.99
C MET A 1 -13.37 8.90 -25.18
N THR A 2 -14.09 7.98 -24.54
CA THR A 2 -15.23 8.34 -23.69
C THR A 2 -14.73 9.07 -22.42
N PRO A 3 -15.47 10.06 -21.89
CA PRO A 3 -15.08 10.78 -20.67
C PRO A 3 -14.83 9.88 -19.46
N PHE A 4 -15.44 8.69 -19.46
CA PHE A 4 -15.34 7.70 -18.39
C PHE A 4 -14.11 6.78 -18.49
N ALA A 5 -13.39 6.77 -19.62
CA ALA A 5 -12.22 5.92 -19.81
C ALA A 5 -11.12 6.16 -18.76
N LYS A 6 -11.06 7.38 -18.19
CA LYS A 6 -10.14 7.73 -17.10
C LYS A 6 -10.42 7.01 -15.78
N PHE A 7 -11.66 6.55 -15.57
CA PHE A 7 -12.08 5.82 -14.37
C PHE A 7 -11.99 4.30 -14.54
N ASN A 8 -11.58 3.81 -15.71
CA ASN A 8 -11.29 2.40 -15.88
C ASN A 8 -10.15 2.00 -14.93
N ILE A 9 -10.28 0.82 -14.30
CA ILE A 9 -9.29 0.27 -13.38
C ILE A 9 -7.88 0.28 -13.99
N SER A 10 -7.74 -0.01 -15.28
CA SER A 10 -6.44 0.01 -15.98
C SER A 10 -5.82 1.41 -16.04
N SER A 11 -6.62 2.43 -16.30
CA SER A 11 -6.21 3.84 -16.30
C SER A 11 -5.81 4.29 -14.89
N VAL A 12 -6.61 3.90 -13.89
CA VAL A 12 -6.35 4.21 -12.47
C VAL A 12 -5.09 3.50 -11.99
N SER A 13 -4.91 2.21 -12.29
CA SER A 13 -3.70 1.44 -11.98
C SER A 13 -2.44 2.08 -12.55
N LYS A 14 -2.47 2.52 -13.82
CA LYS A 14 -1.33 3.22 -14.43
C LYS A 14 -1.01 4.52 -13.69
N LYS A 15 -2.04 5.31 -13.37
CA LYS A 15 -1.88 6.57 -12.63
C LYS A 15 -1.30 6.32 -11.23
N LEU A 16 -1.83 5.35 -10.50
CA LEU A 16 -1.37 5.00 -9.15
C LEU A 16 0.04 4.42 -9.17
N ASN A 17 0.39 3.58 -10.15
CA ASN A 17 1.75 3.07 -10.30
C ASN A 17 2.78 4.22 -10.47
N ASN A 18 2.45 5.23 -11.27
CA ASN A 18 3.31 6.41 -11.40
C ASN A 18 3.44 7.19 -10.08
N ILE A 19 2.37 7.24 -9.29
CA ILE A 19 2.40 7.85 -7.95
C ILE A 19 3.25 7.01 -6.99
N ASN A 20 3.12 5.69 -6.99
CA ASN A 20 3.92 4.79 -6.15
C ASN A 20 5.42 4.96 -6.44
N VAL A 21 5.80 5.03 -7.72
CA VAL A 21 7.21 5.28 -8.11
C VAL A 21 7.71 6.62 -7.57
N LYS A 22 6.91 7.70 -7.73
CA LYS A 22 7.27 9.03 -7.20
C LYS A 22 7.37 9.04 -5.68
N ASN A 23 6.42 8.41 -5.00
CA ASN A 23 6.40 8.31 -3.54
C ASN A 23 7.59 7.50 -3.04
N SER A 24 7.91 6.37 -3.67
CA SER A 24 9.08 5.58 -3.31
C SER A 24 10.36 6.39 -3.46
N ALA A 25 10.53 7.13 -4.55
CA ALA A 25 11.70 7.99 -4.77
C ALA A 25 11.78 9.14 -3.75
N ALA A 26 10.65 9.74 -3.36
CA ALA A 26 10.60 10.79 -2.36
C ALA A 26 10.83 10.29 -0.92
N ASN A 27 10.62 8.99 -0.67
CA ASN A 27 10.65 8.38 0.65
C ASN A 27 11.75 7.30 0.75
N ASP A 28 12.97 7.64 0.38
CA ASP A 28 14.12 6.71 0.37
C ASP A 28 14.83 6.56 1.73
N LYS A 29 14.29 7.18 2.80
CA LYS A 29 14.91 7.10 4.12
C LYS A 29 14.82 5.66 4.65
N PRO A 30 15.95 4.98 4.92
CA PRO A 30 15.93 3.62 5.40
C PRO A 30 15.33 3.55 6.81
N PHE A 31 14.55 2.50 7.06
CA PHE A 31 13.97 2.26 8.37
C PHE A 31 15.04 1.73 9.34
N PRO A 32 15.22 2.36 10.52
CA PRO A 32 16.37 2.07 11.37
C PRO A 32 16.25 0.75 12.14
N CYS A 33 15.04 0.27 12.46
CA CYS A 33 14.85 -0.95 13.27
C CYS A 33 14.45 -2.14 12.40
N LEU A 34 15.35 -3.11 12.23
CA LEU A 34 15.09 -4.31 11.42
C LEU A 34 14.52 -5.48 12.23
N VAL A 35 14.43 -5.35 13.55
CA VAL A 35 13.92 -6.40 14.44
C VAL A 35 12.39 -6.41 14.35
N LEU A 36 11.79 -7.60 14.11
CA LEU A 36 10.34 -7.79 13.89
C LEU A 36 9.78 -7.00 12.69
N LEU A 37 10.63 -6.63 11.74
CA LEU A 37 10.16 -6.05 10.49
C LEU A 37 9.31 -7.08 9.74
N SER A 38 8.10 -6.70 9.33
CA SER A 38 7.24 -7.60 8.59
C SER A 38 7.82 -7.86 7.20
N ASN A 39 7.47 -9.01 6.64
CA ASN A 39 7.79 -9.35 5.26
C ASN A 39 6.92 -8.60 4.24
N TYR A 40 6.21 -7.53 4.64
CA TYR A 40 5.45 -6.74 3.70
C TYR A 40 6.37 -6.15 2.64
N ARG A 41 6.09 -6.53 1.40
CA ARG A 41 6.68 -5.99 0.19
C ARG A 41 5.52 -5.72 -0.77
N PHE A 42 5.46 -4.50 -1.28
CA PHE A 42 4.50 -4.20 -2.33
C PHE A 42 4.80 -5.07 -3.56
N THR A 43 3.73 -5.69 -4.06
CA THR A 43 3.75 -6.39 -5.34
C THR A 43 2.61 -5.84 -6.17
N ASN A 44 2.93 -5.23 -7.30
CA ASN A 44 1.91 -4.76 -8.22
C ASN A 44 1.17 -5.99 -8.76
N ARG A 45 -0.12 -6.09 -8.43
CA ARG A 45 -0.99 -7.19 -8.84
C ARG A 45 -2.15 -6.63 -9.63
N PHE A 46 -2.51 -7.33 -10.71
CA PHE A 46 -3.69 -6.95 -11.48
C PHE A 46 -4.96 -7.16 -10.64
N VAL A 47 -5.77 -6.12 -10.56
CA VAL A 47 -7.12 -6.19 -9.98
C VAL A 47 -7.98 -7.04 -10.90
N LYS A 48 -8.49 -8.16 -10.37
CA LYS A 48 -9.39 -9.06 -11.09
C LYS A 48 -10.83 -8.70 -10.77
N ILE A 49 -11.59 -8.40 -11.80
CA ILE A 49 -13.04 -8.21 -11.73
C ILE A 49 -13.69 -9.53 -12.11
N ILE A 50 -14.59 -10.05 -11.28
CA ILE A 50 -15.33 -11.28 -11.56
C ILE A 50 -16.57 -10.98 -12.39
N SER A 51 -17.22 -12.02 -12.92
CA SER A 51 -18.29 -11.90 -13.93
C SER A 51 -19.50 -11.08 -13.49
N ASN A 52 -19.76 -10.99 -12.18
CA ASN A 52 -20.83 -10.18 -11.61
C ASN A 52 -20.47 -8.70 -11.41
N GLY A 53 -19.24 -8.28 -11.77
CA GLY A 53 -18.74 -6.91 -11.61
C GLY A 53 -18.00 -6.63 -10.29
N ASP A 54 -17.99 -7.58 -9.35
CA ASP A 54 -17.27 -7.42 -8.09
C ASP A 54 -15.77 -7.61 -8.26
N ILE A 55 -15.01 -7.13 -7.26
CA ILE A 55 -13.56 -7.31 -7.22
C ILE A 55 -13.22 -8.60 -6.47
N GLN A 56 -12.41 -9.46 -7.10
CA GLN A 56 -11.97 -10.69 -6.49
C GLN A 56 -11.12 -10.43 -5.24
N GLY A 57 -11.67 -10.74 -4.06
CA GLY A 57 -11.04 -10.53 -2.76
C GLY A 57 -11.29 -9.13 -2.17
N GLY A 58 -12.30 -8.42 -2.67
CA GLY A 58 -12.81 -7.19 -2.06
C GLY A 58 -11.93 -5.96 -2.23
N TYR A 59 -12.37 -4.86 -1.61
CA TYR A 59 -11.68 -3.56 -1.70
C TYR A 59 -10.31 -3.58 -1.04
N THR A 60 -10.15 -4.29 0.07
CA THR A 60 -8.86 -4.47 0.75
C THR A 60 -7.80 -5.05 -0.19
N LYS A 61 -8.12 -6.11 -0.95
CA LYS A 61 -7.19 -6.66 -1.94
C LYS A 61 -6.98 -5.73 -3.12
N MET A 62 -8.00 -5.00 -3.57
CA MET A 62 -7.85 -3.98 -4.61
C MET A 62 -6.82 -2.92 -4.20
N ILE A 63 -7.02 -2.31 -3.04
CA ILE A 63 -6.23 -1.19 -2.54
C ILE A 63 -4.77 -1.61 -2.35
N THR A 64 -4.53 -2.75 -1.70
CA THR A 64 -3.18 -3.29 -1.49
C THR A 64 -2.48 -3.74 -2.77
N SER A 65 -3.22 -4.02 -3.84
CA SER A 65 -2.65 -4.35 -5.16
C SER A 65 -2.24 -3.11 -5.95
N LEU A 66 -2.87 -1.96 -5.67
CA LEU A 66 -2.70 -0.72 -6.41
C LEU A 66 -1.78 0.29 -5.73
N ILE A 67 -1.75 0.32 -4.40
CA ILE A 67 -1.01 1.30 -3.61
C ILE A 67 0.15 0.60 -2.92
N ASP A 68 1.35 1.14 -3.12
CA ASP A 68 2.54 0.74 -2.38
C ASP A 68 2.54 1.45 -1.02
N PHE A 69 2.41 0.71 0.08
CA PHE A 69 2.43 1.28 1.43
C PHE A 69 3.83 1.21 2.08
N SER A 70 4.86 0.77 1.36
CA SER A 70 6.22 0.66 1.90
C SER A 70 6.77 2.02 2.38
N PHE A 71 6.30 3.13 1.80
CA PHE A 71 6.69 4.49 2.19
C PHE A 71 6.35 4.84 3.65
N VAL A 72 5.41 4.13 4.28
CA VAL A 72 5.04 4.34 5.69
C VAL A 72 6.24 4.10 6.62
N ARG A 73 7.13 3.16 6.26
CA ARG A 73 8.38 2.94 7.01
C ARG A 73 9.26 4.19 6.99
N SER A 74 9.47 4.77 5.81
CA SER A 74 10.31 5.95 5.64
C SER A 74 9.72 7.18 6.32
N LEU A 75 8.40 7.38 6.25
CA LEU A 75 7.69 8.47 6.92
C LEU A 75 7.88 8.43 8.44
N THR A 76 7.81 7.23 9.01
CA THR A 76 7.88 7.05 10.46
C THR A 76 9.30 6.82 10.97
N ALA A 77 10.30 6.67 10.09
CA ALA A 77 11.67 6.30 10.43
C ALA A 77 12.32 7.21 11.48
N SER A 78 11.97 8.50 11.55
CA SER A 78 12.47 9.42 12.58
C SER A 78 11.98 9.10 14.00
N CYS A 79 10.86 8.39 14.14
CA CYS A 79 10.30 8.00 15.43
C CYS A 79 10.92 6.72 15.99
N TYR A 80 11.76 6.03 15.21
CA TYR A 80 12.39 4.76 15.59
C TYR A 80 13.90 4.89 15.72
N SER A 81 14.50 4.02 16.51
CA SER A 81 15.94 3.94 16.72
C SER A 81 16.37 2.48 16.88
N ILE A 82 17.59 2.16 16.46
CA ILE A 82 18.22 0.84 16.65
C ILE A 82 18.34 0.51 18.15
N LYS A 83 18.45 1.53 19.00
CA LYS A 83 18.59 1.37 20.46
C LYS A 83 17.25 1.14 21.18
N SER A 84 16.13 1.32 20.47
CA SER A 84 14.80 1.10 21.04
C SER A 84 14.49 -0.40 21.11
N PRO A 85 13.57 -0.81 21.99
CA PRO A 85 13.05 -2.18 21.99
C PRO A 85 12.53 -2.59 20.61
N PRO A 86 12.47 -3.90 20.32
CA PRO A 86 11.88 -4.42 19.09
C PRO A 86 10.52 -3.78 18.82
N SER A 87 10.34 -3.23 17.63
CA SER A 87 9.11 -2.58 17.20
C SER A 87 8.40 -3.41 16.15
N TYR A 88 7.07 -3.50 16.25
CA TYR A 88 6.27 -3.99 15.14
C TYR A 88 6.45 -3.08 13.92
N ASP A 89 6.38 -3.68 12.73
CA ASP A 89 6.51 -2.94 11.49
C ASP A 89 5.37 -1.93 11.31
N PRO A 90 5.68 -0.63 11.14
CA PRO A 90 4.66 0.41 11.04
C PRO A 90 3.73 0.21 9.86
N VAL A 91 4.18 -0.44 8.77
CA VAL A 91 3.30 -0.75 7.63
C VAL A 91 2.23 -1.75 8.03
N SER A 92 2.57 -2.77 8.84
CA SER A 92 1.61 -3.79 9.26
C SER A 92 0.54 -3.20 10.15
N ILE A 93 0.92 -2.35 11.10
CA ILE A 93 -0.02 -1.63 11.97
C ILE A 93 -0.95 -0.75 11.12
N PHE A 94 -0.37 0.05 10.21
CA PHE A 94 -1.15 0.91 9.33
C PHE A 94 -2.15 0.13 8.47
N LEU A 95 -1.74 -1.00 7.90
CA LEU A 95 -2.62 -1.82 7.08
C LEU A 95 -3.76 -2.45 7.89
N LEU A 96 -3.49 -2.87 9.14
CA LEU A 96 -4.54 -3.38 10.03
C LEU A 96 -5.62 -2.32 10.30
N GLU A 97 -5.22 -1.10 10.62
CA GLU A 97 -6.16 0.01 10.82
C GLU A 97 -6.91 0.36 9.53
N LEU A 98 -6.21 0.40 8.39
CA LEU A 98 -6.81 0.68 7.10
C LEU A 98 -7.87 -0.38 6.74
N PHE A 99 -7.57 -1.66 6.92
CA PHE A 99 -8.51 -2.73 6.59
C PHE A 99 -9.70 -2.73 7.54
N TRP A 100 -9.47 -2.49 8.83
CA TRP A 100 -10.55 -2.33 9.79
C TRP A 100 -11.49 -1.17 9.39
N TYR A 101 -10.93 -0.05 8.95
CA TYR A 101 -11.73 1.09 8.45
C TYR A 101 -12.50 0.76 7.17
N ILE A 102 -11.89 0.04 6.22
CA ILE A 102 -12.53 -0.36 4.97
C ILE A 102 -13.64 -1.36 5.22
N ASP A 103 -13.40 -2.38 6.06
CA ASP A 103 -14.36 -3.47 6.32
C ASP A 103 -15.56 -3.00 7.17
N GLN A 104 -15.49 -1.83 7.82
CA GLN A 104 -16.63 -1.21 8.49
C GLN A 104 -17.62 -0.51 7.55
N HIS A 105 -17.28 -0.37 6.26
CA HIS A 105 -18.07 0.34 5.25
C HIS A 105 -18.37 -0.54 4.04
#